data_AF-A0A4Q9GMH3-F1
#
_entry.id   AF-A0A4Q9GMH3-F1
#
_cell.length_a   1.000
_cell.length_b   1.000
_cell.length_c   1.000
_cell.angle_alpha   90.00
_cell.angle_beta   90.00
_cell.angle_gamma   90.00
#
_symmetry.space_group_name_H-M   'P 1'
#
loop_
_entity.id
_entity.type
_entity.pdbx_description
1 polymer ?
#
loop_
_entity_poly.entity_id
_entity_poly.type
_entity_poly.pdbx_seq_one_letter_code
_entity_poly.pdbx_strand_id
1 'polypeptide(L)' 'MADTASPDNMTDDEKRHDELTTAPKASESDAAPRIEVTESGDGVKRIDIADTAAVRPGNPDKQNG' A
#
# COMPACT_ATOMS: atom_id res chain seq x y z
N MET A 1 -4.91 -32.09 4.57
CA MET A 1 -4.90 -30.79 3.86
C MET A 1 -3.52 -30.20 4.05
N ALA A 2 -2.83 -29.80 2.98
CA ALA A 2 -1.56 -29.11 3.09
C ALA A 2 -1.78 -27.71 3.68
N ASP A 3 -0.98 -27.36 4.68
CA ASP A 3 -0.90 -26.05 5.29
C ASP A 3 -0.29 -25.07 4.27
N THR A 4 -1.13 -24.41 3.48
CA THR A 4 -0.72 -23.44 2.45
C THR A 4 -0.46 -22.03 3.00
N ALA A 5 -0.38 -21.87 4.32
CA ALA A 5 -0.22 -20.56 4.97
C ALA A 5 1.09 -20.43 5.77
N SER A 6 2.08 -21.29 5.51
CA SER A 6 3.42 -21.07 6.07
C SER A 6 4.00 -19.77 5.46
N PRO A 7 4.49 -18.81 6.29
CA PRO A 7 4.92 -17.48 5.82
C PRO A 7 6.06 -17.53 4.80
N ASP A 8 6.78 -18.65 4.71
CA ASP A 8 7.84 -18.90 3.74
C ASP A 8 7.33 -19.20 2.31
N ASN A 9 6.03 -19.52 2.13
CA ASN A 9 5.44 -19.82 0.83
C ASN A 9 4.59 -18.68 0.24
N MET A 10 4.38 -17.60 0.99
CA MET A 10 3.61 -16.44 0.53
C MET A 10 4.47 -15.48 -0.29
N THR A 11 3.88 -14.84 -1.30
CA THR A 11 4.48 -13.69 -1.98
C THR A 11 4.56 -12.48 -1.05
N ASP A 12 5.42 -11.51 -1.36
CA ASP A 12 5.52 -10.27 -0.56
C ASP A 12 4.18 -9.52 -0.47
N ASP A 13 3.37 -9.60 -1.52
CA ASP A 13 2.05 -8.98 -1.56
C ASP A 13 1.05 -9.67 -0.62
N GLU A 14 1.10 -11.00 -0.54
CA GLU A 14 0.27 -11.79 0.38
C GLU A 14 0.70 -11.58 1.84
N LYS A 15 2.00 -11.57 2.12
CA LYS A 15 2.52 -11.29 3.48
C LYS A 15 2.08 -9.92 3.98
N ARG A 16 2.21 -8.90 3.13
CA ARG A 16 1.80 -7.54 3.44
C ARG A 16 0.28 -7.45 3.64
N HIS A 17 -0.52 -8.16 2.83
CA HIS A 17 -1.98 -8.20 3.01
C HIS A 17 -2.35 -8.81 4.37
N ASP A 18 -1.77 -9.96 4.72
CA ASP A 18 -2.00 -10.62 6.00
C ASP A 18 -1.58 -9.75 7.19
N GLU A 19 -0.39 -9.13 7.12
CA GLU A 19 0.09 -8.20 8.16
C GLU A 19 -0.85 -7.01 8.37
N LEU A 20 -1.43 -6.47 7.28
CA LEU A 20 -2.31 -5.31 7.34
C LEU A 20 -3.76 -5.64 7.72
N THR A 21 -4.22 -6.88 7.53
CA THR A 21 -5.61 -7.30 7.82
C THR A 21 -5.76 -8.02 9.15
N THR A 22 -4.68 -8.56 9.73
CA THR A 22 -4.72 -9.28 11.02
C THR A 22 -4.72 -8.36 12.23
N ALA A 23 -4.44 -7.06 12.06
CA ALA A 23 -4.43 -6.11 13.16
C ALA A 23 -5.85 -5.87 13.74
N PRO A 24 -5.99 -5.60 15.07
CA PRO A 24 -7.28 -5.31 15.66
C PRO A 24 -7.93 -4.07 15.02
N LYS A 25 -9.18 -4.23 14.56
CA LYS A 25 -9.96 -3.21 13.80
C LYS A 25 -9.46 -2.96 12.37
N ALA A 26 -8.53 -3.77 11.86
CA ALA A 26 -8.18 -3.73 10.46
C ALA A 26 -9.35 -4.18 9.58
N SER A 27 -9.32 -3.69 8.34
CA SER A 27 -10.27 -3.99 7.28
C SER A 27 -9.53 -4.34 5.99
N GLU A 28 -10.21 -4.93 5.01
CA GLU A 28 -9.62 -5.17 3.68
C GLU A 28 -9.10 -3.90 3.01
N SER A 29 -9.73 -2.75 3.29
CA SER A 29 -9.25 -1.44 2.82
C SER A 29 -7.86 -1.09 3.37
N ASP A 30 -7.45 -1.69 4.49
CA ASP A 30 -6.12 -1.47 5.05
C ASP A 30 -5.01 -2.16 4.27
N ALA A 31 -5.31 -3.20 3.47
CA ALA A 31 -4.37 -3.83 2.58
C ALA A 31 -4.33 -3.23 1.16
N ALA A 32 -5.23 -2.27 0.86
CA ALA A 32 -5.30 -1.64 -0.45
C ALA A 32 -4.01 -0.84 -0.77
N PRO A 33 -3.56 -0.82 -2.04
CA PRO A 33 -2.45 0.01 -2.48
C PRO A 33 -2.71 1.49 -2.17
N ARG A 34 -1.77 2.15 -1.48
CA ARG A 34 -1.86 3.57 -1.11
C ARG A 34 -0.90 4.46 -1.88
N ILE A 35 -0.04 3.88 -2.71
CA ILE A 35 1.03 4.59 -3.41
C ILE A 35 0.86 4.30 -4.90
N GLU A 36 0.84 5.35 -5.69
CA GLU A 36 0.91 5.28 -7.15
C GLU A 36 2.32 5.70 -7.58
N VAL A 37 2.97 4.83 -8.36
CA VAL A 37 4.29 5.11 -8.92
C VAL A 37 4.12 5.33 -10.41
N THR A 38 4.41 6.55 -10.85
CA THR A 38 4.41 6.90 -12.27
C THR A 38 5.83 7.04 -12.77
N GLU A 39 6.13 6.40 -13.88
CA GLU A 39 7.41 6.57 -14.56
C GLU A 39 7.28 7.75 -15.51
N SER A 40 7.93 8.85 -15.12
CA SER A 40 8.24 9.93 -16.06
C SER A 40 9.52 9.55 -16.78
N GLY A 41 9.69 9.96 -18.04
CA GLY A 41 10.86 9.58 -18.85
C GLY A 41 12.21 9.81 -18.15
N ASP A 42 13.28 9.30 -18.76
CA ASP A 42 14.65 9.47 -18.25
C ASP A 42 14.91 8.78 -16.90
N GLY A 43 14.17 7.72 -16.60
CA GLY A 43 14.33 6.93 -15.37
C GLY A 43 13.77 7.60 -14.12
N VAL A 44 12.99 8.67 -14.27
CA VAL A 44 12.39 9.41 -13.17
C VAL A 44 11.13 8.70 -12.68
N LYS A 45 11.14 8.25 -11.42
CA LYS A 45 9.94 7.72 -10.76
C LYS A 45 9.32 8.78 -9.88
N ARG A 46 8.09 9.18 -10.20
CA ARG A 46 7.27 10.02 -9.36
C ARG A 46 6.40 9.14 -8.49
N ILE A 47 6.40 9.42 -7.19
CA ILE A 47 5.66 8.66 -6.17
C ILE A 47 4.59 9.59 -5.62
N ASP A 48 3.33 9.26 -5.86
CA ASP A 48 2.18 9.99 -5.35
C ASP A 48 1.39 9.07 -4.39
N ILE A 49 0.64 9.67 -3.46
CA ILE A 49 -0.32 8.91 -2.64
C ILE A 49 -1.54 8.63 -3.52
N ALA A 50 -2.08 7.41 -3.53
CA ALA A 50 -3.26 7.05 -4.32
C ALA A 50 -4.49 7.90 -3.91
N ASP A 51 -5.36 8.24 -4.87
CA ASP A 51 -6.59 9.01 -4.61
C ASP A 51 -7.58 8.23 -3.73
N THR A 52 -7.49 6.90 -3.74
CA THR A 52 -8.29 5.99 -2.94
C THR A 52 -7.79 5.82 -1.51
N ALA A 53 -6.63 6.40 -1.16
CA ALA A 53 -6.06 6.25 0.18
C ALA A 53 -6.90 7.00 1.23
N ALA A 54 -7.32 6.29 2.29
CA ALA A 54 -8.12 6.86 3.37
C ALA A 54 -7.42 7.99 4.15
N VAL A 55 -6.08 8.01 4.15
CA VAL A 55 -5.27 9.06 4.78
C VAL A 55 -4.24 9.55 3.77
N ARG A 56 -4.20 10.87 3.54
CA ARG A 56 -3.21 11.54 2.70
C ARG A 56 -2.37 12.48 3.56
N PRO A 57 -1.18 12.05 4.01
CA PRO A 57 -0.33 12.89 4.84
C PRO A 57 0.17 14.10 4.03
N GLY A 58 0.03 15.30 4.62
CA GLY A 58 0.25 16.58 3.93
C GLY A 58 -1.06 17.17 3.43
N ASN A 59 -1.16 18.50 3.43
CA ASN A 59 -2.33 19.18 2.90
C ASN A 59 -2.05 19.52 1.43
N PRO A 60 -2.70 18.88 0.44
CA PRO A 60 -2.42 19.14 -0.97
C PRO A 60 -2.66 20.62 -1.33
N ASP A 61 -3.62 21.27 -0.65
CA ASP A 61 -3.95 22.68 -0.81
C ASP A 61 -3.01 23.67 -0.11
N LYS A 62 -2.04 23.21 0.71
CA LYS A 62 -1.03 24.08 1.37
C LYS A 62 0.40 23.78 0.91
N GLN A 63 0.59 23.17 -0.26
CA GLN A 63 1.94 23.07 -0.82
C GLN A 63 2.23 24.34 -1.61
N ASN A 64 3.10 25.18 -1.02
CA ASN A 64 3.72 26.42 -1.52
C ASN A 64 3.11 27.71 -0.94
N GLY A 65 3.69 28.14 0.18
CA GLY A 65 3.78 29.55 0.57
C GLY A 65 5.18 30.07 0.24
#